data_AF-A0A3B9PLJ0-F1
#
_entry.id   AF-A0A3B9PLJ0-F1
#
_cell.length_a   1.000
_cell.length_b   1.000
_cell.length_c   1.000
_cell.angle_alpha   90.00
_cell.angle_beta   90.00
_cell.angle_gamma   90.00
#
_symmetry.space_group_name_H-M   'P 1'
#
loop_
_entity.id
_entity.type
_entity.pdbx_description
1 polymer ?
#
loop_
_entity_poly.entity_id
_entity_poly.type
_entity_poly.pdbx_seq_one_letter_code
_entity_poly.pdbx_strand_id
1 'polypeptide(L)'
;MQKHPAGQAVKGYDPATGPSIALPRGEHSRLSTLKGDYTGSARDLLARDIRDLRNNTNAPNSSLRQLIDLNKEMYPGAFGR
;
A
#
# COMPACT_ATOMS: atom_id res chain seq x y z
N MET A 1 0.92 -1.26 -1.50
CA MET A 1 0.63 0.18 -1.47
C MET A 1 0.02 0.61 -2.81
N GLN A 2 -0.61 1.78 -2.89
CA GLN A 2 -1.04 2.35 -4.16
C GLN A 2 0.17 2.63 -5.07
N LYS A 3 0.11 2.14 -6.30
CA LYS A 3 1.24 2.13 -7.24
C LYS A 3 1.84 3.50 -7.54
N HIS A 4 1.00 4.52 -7.70
CA HIS A 4 1.45 5.85 -8.11
C HIS A 4 2.26 6.56 -7.01
N PRO A 5 1.75 6.73 -5.78
CA PRO A 5 2.55 7.31 -4.69
C PRO A 5 3.70 6.40 -4.25
N ALA A 6 3.57 5.07 -4.38
CA ALA A 6 4.67 4.15 -4.07
C ALA A 6 5.88 4.35 -4.98
N GLY A 7 5.67 4.62 -6.28
CA GLY A 7 6.74 4.96 -7.22
C GLY A 7 7.48 6.25 -6.88
N GLN A 8 6.88 7.14 -6.08
CA GLN A 8 7.49 8.39 -5.64
C GLN A 8 8.18 8.23 -4.27
N ALA A 9 7.59 7.44 -3.37
CA ALA A 9 8.06 7.30 -1.98
C ALA A 9 9.06 6.17 -1.76
N VAL A 10 9.06 5.14 -2.61
CA VAL A 10 9.91 3.94 -2.45
C VAL A 10 10.96 3.90 -3.54
N LYS A 11 12.23 4.00 -3.14
CA LYS A 11 13.36 3.86 -4.06
C LYS A 11 13.38 2.45 -4.67
N GLY A 12 13.41 2.37 -6.01
CA GLY A 12 13.43 1.10 -6.73
C GLY A 12 12.07 0.38 -6.79
N TYR A 13 10.96 1.09 -6.54
CA TYR A 13 9.63 0.53 -6.70
C TYR A 13 9.35 0.20 -8.16
N ASP A 14 8.96 -1.04 -8.42
CA ASP A 14 8.48 -1.50 -9.71
C ASP A 14 6.97 -1.78 -9.64
N PRO A 15 6.14 -1.04 -10.38
CA PRO A 15 4.69 -1.22 -10.38
C PRO A 15 4.23 -2.57 -10.97
N ALA A 16 5.08 -3.28 -11.73
CA ALA A 16 4.75 -4.58 -12.28
C ALA A 16 4.92 -5.72 -11.27
N THR A 17 5.87 -5.59 -10.35
CA THR A 17 6.21 -6.63 -9.37
C THR A 17 5.84 -6.26 -7.94
N GLY A 18 5.40 -5.03 -7.70
CA GLY A 18 5.11 -4.52 -6.36
C GLY A 18 4.00 -5.29 -5.61
N PRO A 19 4.03 -5.28 -4.26
CA PRO A 19 3.02 -5.93 -3.43
C PRO A 19 1.60 -5.40 -3.70
N SER A 20 0.67 -6.32 -3.93
CA SER A 20 -0.74 -6.00 -4.21
C SER A 20 -1.70 -6.93 -3.46
N ILE A 21 -2.94 -6.48 -3.27
CA ILE A 21 -4.02 -7.26 -2.68
C ILE A 21 -5.23 -7.20 -3.61
N ALA A 22 -5.81 -8.36 -3.93
CA ALA A 22 -7.02 -8.45 -4.73
C ALA A 22 -8.26 -8.22 -3.85
N LEU A 23 -9.18 -7.39 -4.32
CA LEU A 23 -10.42 -7.06 -3.62
C LEU A 23 -11.61 -7.18 -4.58
N PRO A 24 -12.82 -7.50 -4.08
CA PRO A 24 -14.04 -7.39 -4.87
C PRO A 24 -14.22 -5.98 -5.42
N ARG A 25 -14.74 -5.84 -6.65
CA ARG A 25 -14.91 -4.54 -7.33
C ARG A 25 -15.61 -3.48 -6.48
N GLY A 26 -16.66 -3.89 -5.74
CA GLY A 26 -17.41 -3.00 -4.86
C GLY A 26 -16.56 -2.43 -3.73
N GLU A 27 -15.73 -3.26 -3.09
CA GLU A 27 -14.82 -2.84 -2.02
C GLU A 27 -13.65 -2.01 -2.58
N HIS A 28 -13.10 -2.42 -3.72
CA HIS A 28 -12.01 -1.71 -4.39
C HIS A 28 -12.40 -0.27 -4.76
N SER A 29 -13.64 -0.06 -5.21
CA SER A 29 -14.14 1.28 -5.57
C SER A 29 -14.29 2.26 -4.40
N ARG A 30 -14.31 1.74 -3.15
CA ARG A 30 -14.44 2.56 -1.94
C ARG A 30 -13.10 3.11 -1.44
N LEU A 31 -11.99 2.60 -1.97
CA LEU A 31 -10.66 3.03 -1.56
C LEU A 31 -10.32 4.42 -2.09
N SER A 32 -9.76 5.26 -1.23
CA SER A 32 -9.35 6.59 -1.61
C SER A 32 -8.14 6.52 -2.54
N THR A 33 -8.25 7.02 -3.76
CA THR A 33 -7.12 7.04 -4.70
C THR A 33 -6.32 8.32 -4.54
N LEU A 34 -5.02 8.19 -4.24
CA LEU A 34 -4.09 9.32 -4.23
C LEU A 34 -3.75 9.74 -5.66
N LYS A 35 -3.91 11.04 -5.94
CA LYS A 35 -3.60 11.65 -7.24
C LYS A 35 -2.55 12.76 -7.06
N GLY A 36 -1.68 12.91 -8.05
CA GLY A 36 -0.65 13.95 -8.07
C GLY A 36 0.61 13.56 -7.28
N ASP A 37 1.43 14.57 -7.03
CA ASP A 37 2.69 14.40 -6.31
C ASP A 37 2.44 14.00 -4.85
N TYR A 38 3.20 13.02 -4.39
CA TYR A 38 3.15 12.48 -3.05
C TYR A 38 4.45 12.81 -2.32
N THR A 39 4.34 13.67 -1.31
CA THR A 39 5.48 14.17 -0.52
C THR A 39 5.66 13.44 0.81
N GLY A 40 4.83 12.42 1.09
CA GLY A 40 4.90 11.66 2.34
C GLY A 40 5.93 10.53 2.28
N SER A 41 6.19 9.91 3.44
CA SER A 41 7.07 8.73 3.48
C SER A 41 6.37 7.46 2.97
N ALA A 42 7.15 6.46 2.57
CA ALA A 42 6.61 5.15 2.23
C ALA A 42 5.91 4.47 3.42
N ARG A 43 6.37 4.74 4.64
CA ARG A 43 5.73 4.29 5.88
C ARG A 43 4.35 4.89 6.05
N ASP A 44 4.20 6.19 5.82
CA ASP A 44 2.90 6.87 5.93
C ASP A 44 1.93 6.38 4.86
N LEU A 45 2.44 6.14 3.65
CA LEU A 45 1.66 5.58 2.55
C LEU A 45 1.13 4.19 2.91
N LEU A 46 2.00 3.30 3.39
CA LEU A 46 1.61 1.96 3.80
C LEU A 46 0.61 1.99 4.96
N ALA A 47 0.85 2.82 5.97
CA ALA A 47 -0.05 2.95 7.12
C ALA A 47 -1.44 3.45 6.70
N ARG A 48 -1.49 4.43 5.79
CA ARG A 48 -2.74 4.92 5.21
C ARG A 48 -3.47 3.84 4.43
N ASP A 49 -2.79 3.18 3.50
CA ASP A 49 -3.42 2.15 2.65
C ASP A 49 -3.98 1.00 3.51
N ILE A 50 -3.24 0.57 4.54
CA ILE A 50 -3.73 -0.47 5.47
C ILE A 50 -4.95 0.00 6.26
N ARG A 51 -4.97 1.26 6.70
CA ARG A 51 -6.14 1.83 7.39
C ARG A 51 -7.36 1.90 6.46
N ASP A 52 -7.15 2.32 5.21
CA ASP A 52 -8.22 2.41 4.23
C ASP A 52 -8.77 1.02 3.89
N LEU A 53 -7.91 0.01 3.74
CA LEU A 53 -8.33 -1.39 3.57
C LEU A 53 -9.14 -1.86 4.78
N ARG A 54 -8.65 -1.64 6.01
CA ARG A 54 -9.34 -2.07 7.23
C ARG A 54 -10.71 -1.44 7.41
N ASN A 55 -10.87 -0.18 7.02
CA ASN A 55 -12.09 0.57 7.27
C ASN A 55 -13.13 0.44 6.15
N ASN A 56 -12.70 0.21 4.90
CA ASN A 56 -13.58 0.27 3.73
C ASN A 56 -13.80 -1.09 3.04
N THR A 57 -13.12 -2.15 3.50
CA THR A 57 -13.16 -3.50 2.91
C THR A 57 -13.38 -4.55 3.99
N ASN A 58 -13.73 -5.77 3.58
CA ASN A 58 -13.81 -6.92 4.48
C ASN A 58 -12.52 -7.75 4.52
N ALA A 59 -11.38 -7.16 4.10
CA ALA A 59 -10.10 -7.85 4.11
C ALA A 59 -9.74 -8.30 5.54
N PRO A 60 -9.44 -9.58 5.76
CA PRO A 60 -9.12 -10.08 7.08
C PRO A 60 -7.78 -9.50 7.58
N ASN A 61 -7.67 -9.29 8.89
CA ASN A 61 -6.46 -8.75 9.50
C ASN A 61 -5.20 -9.57 9.18
N SER A 62 -5.33 -10.88 8.94
CA SER A 62 -4.23 -11.74 8.50
C SER A 62 -3.68 -11.32 7.14
N SER A 63 -4.54 -11.05 6.16
CA SER A 63 -4.13 -10.57 4.83
C SER A 63 -3.50 -9.18 4.88
N LEU A 64 -4.00 -8.30 5.75
CA LEU A 64 -3.39 -6.97 5.95
C LEU A 64 -1.98 -7.08 6.55
N ARG A 65 -1.77 -7.99 7.50
CA ARG A 65 -0.44 -8.28 8.06
C ARG A 65 0.50 -8.84 7.00
N GLN A 66 0.05 -9.84 6.22
CA GLN A 66 0.82 -10.38 5.11
C GLN A 66 1.21 -9.31 4.10
N LEU A 67 0.30 -8.38 3.78
CA LEU A 67 0.61 -7.26 2.89
C LEU A 67 1.70 -6.35 3.49
N ILE A 68 1.65 -6.05 4.79
CA ILE A 68 2.69 -5.26 5.47
C ILE A 68 4.04 -5.98 5.40
N ASP A 69 4.07 -7.26 5.72
CA ASP A 69 5.30 -8.05 5.78
C ASP A 69 5.92 -8.16 4.38
N LEU A 70 5.11 -8.44 3.36
CA LEU A 70 5.57 -8.48 1.96
C LEU A 70 6.16 -7.13 1.51
N ASN A 71 5.58 -6.00 1.91
CA ASN A 71 6.16 -4.68 1.59
C ASN A 71 7.54 -4.51 2.24
N LYS A 72 7.68 -4.89 3.52
CA LYS A 72 8.96 -4.79 4.23
C LYS A 72 10.04 -5.72 3.68
N GLU A 73 9.65 -6.92 3.24
CA GLU A 73 10.55 -7.89 2.62
C GLU A 73 11.03 -7.41 1.24
N MET A 74 10.13 -6.88 0.41
CA MET A 74 10.47 -6.42 -0.93
C MET A 74 11.26 -5.10 -0.94
N TYR A 75 11.01 -4.21 0.01
CA TYR A 75 11.66 -2.91 0.09
C TYR A 75 12.33 -2.69 1.46
N PRO A 76 13.41 -3.45 1.76
CA PRO A 76 14.13 -3.29 3.00
C PRO A 76 14.71 -1.86 3.08
N GLY A 77 14.47 -1.19 4.21
CA GLY A 77 14.92 0.19 4.43
C GLY A 77 13.96 1.29 3.95
N ALA A 78 12.93 0.98 3.14
CA ALA A 78 11.93 1.97 2.74
C ALA A 78 11.01 2.41 3.90
N PHE A 79 10.90 1.58 4.94
CA PHE A 79 10.05 1.82 6.12
C PHE A 79 10.83 2.14 7.39
N GLY A 80 12.14 2.40 7.24
CA GLY A 80 13.01 2.88 8.30
C GLY A 80 12.60 4.26 8.82
N ARG A 81 13.10 4.60 10.01
CA ARG A 81 12.87 5.89 10.66
C ARG A 81 13.75 6.97 10.04
#